data_AF-A0A956AT89-F1
#
_entry.id   AF-A0A956AT89-F1
#
_cell.length_a   1.000
_cell.length_b   1.000
_cell.length_c   1.000
_cell.angle_alpha   90.00
_cell.angle_beta   90.00
_cell.angle_gamma   90.00
#
_symmetry.space_group_name_H-M   'P 1'
#
loop_
_entity.id
_entity.type
_entity.pdbx_description
1 polymer ?
#
loop_
_entity_poly.entity_id
_entity_poly.type
_entity_poly.pdbx_seq_one_letter_code
_entity_poly.pdbx_strand_id
1 'polypeptide(L)'
;MTSRRLAWLAMPLAGLFLLAAAPPPAAEPLPIEADWRPRALAWFSTTNDEGRRKEMRKATKALRQACRYCHTPDFTDYTDKRLIAQQMMAMAAEHGVDCEDCHEGRGQFTALGRQSSDWWRVSRDEKLGCEACHTPKTRFVELTERGRAWQKARPQPAAPNGAP
;
A
#
# COMPACT_ATOMS: atom_id res chain seq x y z
N MET A 1 -3.39 -59.43 -55.99
CA MET A 1 -3.25 -59.67 -54.53
C MET A 1 -2.27 -58.65 -53.98
N THR A 2 -2.73 -57.50 -53.51
CA THR A 2 -1.86 -56.48 -52.91
C THR A 2 -2.51 -55.94 -51.66
N SER A 3 -1.89 -56.32 -50.55
CA SER A 3 -2.30 -56.11 -49.16
C SER A 3 -2.08 -54.64 -48.77
N ARG A 4 -3.13 -53.96 -48.30
CA ARG A 4 -3.04 -52.60 -47.70
C ARG A 4 -3.00 -52.76 -46.17
N ARG A 5 -1.86 -52.40 -45.59
CA ARG A 5 -1.61 -52.40 -44.14
C ARG A 5 -2.33 -51.21 -43.48
N LEU A 6 -3.12 -51.47 -42.44
CA LEU A 6 -3.67 -50.44 -41.56
C LEU A 6 -2.56 -49.91 -40.64
N ALA A 7 -2.29 -48.60 -40.72
CA ALA A 7 -1.45 -47.89 -39.76
C ALA A 7 -2.34 -47.36 -38.62
N TRP A 8 -2.05 -47.82 -37.40
CA TRP A 8 -2.65 -47.33 -36.16
C TRP A 8 -2.04 -45.97 -35.80
N LEU A 9 -2.88 -44.94 -35.66
CA LEU A 9 -2.50 -43.64 -35.12
C LEU A 9 -2.60 -43.69 -33.59
N ALA A 10 -1.44 -43.67 -32.92
CA ALA A 10 -1.35 -43.40 -31.49
C ALA A 10 -1.50 -41.88 -31.26
N MET A 11 -2.54 -41.48 -30.51
CA MET A 11 -2.68 -40.09 -30.04
C MET A 11 -1.89 -39.89 -28.74
N PRO A 12 -1.09 -38.81 -28.62
CA PRO A 12 -0.38 -38.50 -27.38
C PRO A 12 -1.33 -37.84 -26.37
N LEU A 13 -1.20 -38.26 -25.11
CA LEU A 13 -1.81 -37.63 -23.94
C LEU A 13 -1.24 -36.21 -23.78
N ALA A 14 -2.08 -35.20 -23.99
CA ALA A 14 -1.75 -33.81 -23.70
C ALA A 14 -1.62 -33.62 -22.18
N GLY A 15 -0.39 -33.45 -21.71
CA GLY A 15 -0.08 -33.11 -20.33
C GLY A 15 -0.55 -31.70 -19.99
N LEU A 16 -1.43 -31.59 -19.00
CA LEU A 16 -1.89 -30.33 -18.41
C LEU A 16 -0.76 -29.76 -17.54
N PHE A 17 0.09 -28.91 -18.12
CA PHE A 17 1.03 -28.11 -17.35
C PHE A 17 0.24 -27.06 -16.54
N LEU A 18 0.17 -27.24 -15.21
CA LEU A 18 -0.16 -26.12 -14.32
C LEU A 18 0.93 -25.06 -14.47
N LEU A 19 0.64 -23.96 -15.17
CA LEU A 19 1.42 -22.75 -15.05
C LEU A 19 1.21 -22.22 -13.62
N ALA A 20 2.19 -22.46 -12.75
CA ALA A 20 2.31 -21.70 -11.52
C ALA A 20 2.44 -20.23 -11.90
N ALA A 21 1.48 -19.40 -11.48
CA ALA A 21 1.59 -17.96 -11.60
C ALA A 21 2.88 -17.52 -10.91
N ALA A 22 3.75 -16.85 -11.66
CA ALA A 22 4.97 -16.30 -11.10
C ALA A 22 4.60 -15.40 -9.89
N PRO A 23 5.32 -15.49 -8.76
CA PRO A 23 5.10 -14.57 -7.66
C PRO A 23 5.24 -13.13 -8.18
N PRO A 24 4.41 -12.18 -7.71
CA PRO A 24 4.53 -10.80 -8.12
C PRO A 24 5.99 -10.34 -7.92
N PRO A 25 6.55 -9.55 -8.85
CA PRO A 25 7.91 -9.07 -8.74
C PRO A 25 8.09 -8.42 -7.36
N ALA A 26 9.20 -8.77 -6.70
CA ALA A 26 9.54 -8.22 -5.39
C ALA A 26 9.39 -6.70 -5.44
N ALA A 27 8.60 -6.14 -4.51
CA ALA A 27 8.28 -4.72 -4.45
C ALA A 27 9.57 -3.90 -4.62
N GLU A 28 9.65 -3.12 -5.71
CA GLU A 28 10.78 -2.24 -5.94
C GLU A 28 10.98 -1.35 -4.71
N PRO A 29 12.23 -1.17 -4.23
CA PRO A 29 12.49 -0.34 -3.07
C PRO A 29 11.92 1.04 -3.35
N LEU A 30 11.03 1.53 -2.48
CA LEU A 30 10.41 2.84 -2.64
C LEU A 30 11.53 3.88 -2.76
N PRO A 31 11.72 4.51 -3.93
CA PRO A 31 12.37 5.79 -3.91
C PRO A 31 11.39 6.69 -3.16
N ILE A 32 11.76 7.17 -1.97
CA ILE A 32 11.01 8.24 -1.27
C ILE A 32 10.75 9.41 -2.25
N GLU A 33 11.61 9.54 -3.26
CA GLU A 33 11.63 10.50 -4.35
C GLU A 33 10.85 10.05 -5.62
N ALA A 34 10.19 8.89 -5.61
CA ALA A 34 9.45 8.39 -6.77
C ALA A 34 8.26 9.27 -7.11
N ASP A 35 7.75 9.12 -8.34
CA ASP A 35 6.42 9.62 -8.66
C ASP A 35 5.35 8.75 -7.98
N TRP A 36 4.82 9.25 -6.87
CA TRP A 36 3.76 8.61 -6.10
C TRP A 36 2.37 8.79 -6.70
N ARG A 37 2.22 9.66 -7.72
CA ARG A 37 0.91 9.98 -8.30
C ARG A 37 0.17 8.75 -8.83
N PRO A 38 0.76 7.83 -9.61
CA PRO A 38 0.03 6.68 -10.12
C PRO A 38 -0.53 5.78 -9.01
N ARG A 39 0.24 5.59 -7.93
CA ARG A 39 -0.15 4.81 -6.77
C ARG A 39 -1.23 5.50 -5.95
N ALA A 40 -1.07 6.81 -5.72
CA ALA A 40 -2.07 7.62 -5.03
C ALA A 40 -3.42 7.65 -5.75
N LEU A 41 -3.41 7.62 -7.09
CA LEU A 41 -4.65 7.57 -7.88
C LEU A 41 -5.45 6.27 -7.67
N ALA A 42 -4.81 5.18 -7.26
CA ALA A 42 -5.48 3.92 -6.92
C ALA A 42 -6.33 4.00 -5.63
N TRP A 43 -6.17 5.05 -4.83
CA TRP A 43 -7.02 5.31 -3.67
C TRP A 43 -8.46 5.71 -4.06
N PHE A 44 -8.61 6.41 -5.18
CA PHE A 44 -9.94 6.80 -5.66
C PHE A 44 -10.68 5.58 -6.18
N SER A 45 -11.90 5.35 -5.72
CA SER A 45 -12.78 4.32 -6.29
C SER A 45 -13.44 4.77 -7.60
N THR A 46 -13.30 6.06 -7.94
CA THR A 46 -13.93 6.68 -9.10
C THR A 46 -12.94 7.41 -10.00
N THR A 47 -13.26 7.48 -11.30
CA THR A 47 -12.47 8.21 -12.29
C THR A 47 -13.00 9.61 -12.60
N ASN A 48 -14.25 9.91 -12.24
CA ASN A 48 -14.87 11.21 -12.49
C ASN A 48 -14.58 12.22 -11.37
N ASP A 49 -14.51 13.50 -11.74
CA ASP A 49 -14.12 14.57 -10.82
C ASP A 49 -15.08 14.79 -9.65
N GLU A 50 -16.37 14.51 -9.84
CA GLU A 50 -17.38 14.66 -8.79
C GLU A 50 -17.18 13.61 -7.69
N GLY A 51 -16.98 12.35 -8.09
CA GLY A 51 -16.69 11.22 -7.22
C GLY A 51 -15.39 11.44 -6.45
N ARG A 52 -14.31 11.82 -7.15
CA ARG A 52 -13.03 12.15 -6.51
C ARG A 52 -13.15 13.30 -5.51
N ARG A 53 -13.93 14.34 -5.83
CA ARG A 53 -14.22 15.43 -4.88
C ARG A 53 -14.99 14.95 -3.65
N LYS A 54 -15.93 14.02 -3.79
CA LYS A 54 -16.65 13.39 -2.65
C LYS A 54 -15.67 12.61 -1.76
N GLU A 55 -14.77 11.86 -2.35
CA GLU A 55 -13.76 11.08 -1.62
C GLU A 55 -12.77 12.02 -0.90
N MET A 56 -12.27 13.07 -1.55
CA MET A 56 -11.41 14.07 -0.91
C MET A 56 -12.08 14.79 0.28
N ARG A 57 -13.40 14.97 0.27
CA ARG A 57 -14.13 15.49 1.44
C ARG A 57 -14.07 14.54 2.64
N LYS A 58 -14.07 13.23 2.43
CA LYS A 58 -13.87 12.24 3.51
C LYS A 58 -12.45 12.37 4.11
N ALA A 59 -11.44 12.46 3.25
CA ALA A 59 -10.05 12.67 3.69
C ALA A 59 -9.89 13.98 4.49
N THR A 60 -10.46 15.08 3.99
CA THR A 60 -10.51 16.39 4.67
C THR A 60 -11.12 16.28 6.07
N LYS A 61 -12.23 15.54 6.20
CA LYS A 61 -12.92 15.32 7.48
C LYS A 61 -12.04 14.54 8.47
N ALA A 62 -11.42 13.45 8.04
CA ALA A 62 -10.53 12.64 8.88
C ALA A 62 -9.30 13.46 9.36
N LEU A 63 -8.70 14.23 8.46
CA LEU A 63 -7.51 15.04 8.77
C LEU A 63 -7.83 16.32 9.57
N ARG A 64 -9.09 16.76 9.58
CA ARG A 64 -9.52 18.09 10.08
C ARG A 64 -8.70 19.25 9.49
N GLN A 65 -8.32 19.10 8.22
CA GLN A 65 -7.57 20.07 7.43
C GLN A 65 -8.44 20.57 6.27
N ALA A 66 -8.37 21.86 5.95
CA ALA A 66 -9.08 22.41 4.80
C ALA A 66 -8.42 22.01 3.47
N CYS A 67 -9.15 22.05 2.35
CA CYS A 67 -8.59 21.68 1.04
C CYS A 67 -7.33 22.48 0.69
N ARG A 68 -7.28 23.77 1.06
CA ARG A 68 -6.13 24.68 0.87
C ARG A 68 -4.88 24.31 1.68
N TYR A 69 -4.97 23.31 2.56
CA TYR A 69 -3.79 22.76 3.22
C TYR A 69 -2.87 22.05 2.21
N CYS A 70 -3.46 21.36 1.23
CA CYS A 70 -2.72 20.65 0.17
C CYS A 70 -2.77 21.34 -1.19
N HIS A 71 -3.70 22.28 -1.40
CA HIS A 71 -3.91 22.98 -2.67
C HIS A 71 -3.54 24.47 -2.58
N THR A 72 -3.10 25.05 -3.70
CA THR A 72 -3.00 26.50 -3.84
C THR A 72 -4.38 27.17 -3.73
N PRO A 73 -4.47 28.48 -3.40
CA PRO A 73 -5.74 29.16 -3.18
C PRO A 73 -6.73 29.09 -4.37
N ASP A 74 -6.20 28.98 -5.59
CA ASP A 74 -6.88 28.89 -6.88
C ASP A 74 -7.05 27.44 -7.38
N PHE A 75 -6.57 26.44 -6.63
CA PHE A 75 -6.65 25.01 -6.96
C PHE A 75 -5.98 24.60 -8.28
N THR A 76 -5.03 25.40 -8.79
CA THR A 76 -4.28 25.08 -10.01
C THR A 76 -3.05 24.20 -9.74
N ASP A 77 -2.52 24.24 -8.52
CA ASP A 77 -1.39 23.41 -8.08
C ASP A 77 -1.55 22.97 -6.61
N TYR A 78 -0.52 22.31 -6.08
CA TYR A 78 -0.42 21.82 -4.73
C TYR A 78 0.64 22.56 -3.92
N THR A 79 0.50 22.49 -2.59
CA THR A 79 1.53 22.97 -1.66
C THR A 79 2.67 21.96 -1.52
N ASP A 80 3.64 22.25 -0.63
CA ASP A 80 4.69 21.32 -0.22
C ASP A 80 4.15 20.00 0.37
N LYS A 81 2.85 19.93 0.68
CA LYS A 81 2.18 18.73 1.19
C LYS A 81 1.80 17.72 0.11
N ARG A 82 2.02 18.03 -1.18
CA ARG A 82 1.68 17.13 -2.30
C ARG A 82 2.27 15.73 -2.12
N LEU A 83 3.57 15.66 -1.87
CA LEU A 83 4.31 14.39 -1.83
C LEU A 83 3.81 13.52 -0.67
N ILE A 84 3.73 14.08 0.54
CA ILE A 84 3.26 13.33 1.71
C ILE A 84 1.80 12.90 1.56
N ALA A 85 0.94 13.74 0.97
CA ALA A 85 -0.45 13.35 0.70
C ALA A 85 -0.53 12.17 -0.27
N GLN A 86 0.24 12.19 -1.36
CA GLN A 86 0.29 11.09 -2.32
C GLN A 86 0.82 9.79 -1.70
N GLN A 87 1.87 9.87 -0.86
CA GLN A 87 2.40 8.72 -0.11
C GLN A 87 1.33 8.10 0.80
N MET A 88 0.61 8.92 1.57
CA MET A 88 -0.44 8.43 2.46
C MET A 88 -1.62 7.83 1.68
N MET A 89 -2.01 8.43 0.56
CA MET A 89 -3.07 7.89 -0.31
C MET A 89 -2.68 6.54 -0.93
N ALA A 90 -1.45 6.43 -1.44
CA ALA A 90 -0.92 5.17 -1.97
C ALA A 90 -0.93 4.07 -0.90
N MET A 91 -0.41 4.37 0.28
CA MET A 91 -0.39 3.45 1.42
C MET A 91 -1.79 3.02 1.86
N ALA A 92 -2.73 3.97 1.92
CA ALA A 92 -4.13 3.71 2.22
C ALA A 92 -4.74 2.73 1.21
N ALA A 93 -4.51 2.97 -0.08
CA ALA A 93 -4.94 2.06 -1.13
C ALA A 93 -4.30 0.68 -0.97
N GLU A 94 -2.98 0.58 -0.83
CA GLU A 94 -2.23 -0.68 -0.80
C GLU A 94 -2.57 -1.57 0.40
N HIS A 95 -2.79 -0.96 1.56
CA HIS A 95 -3.05 -1.70 2.80
C HIS A 95 -4.54 -1.79 3.17
N GLY A 96 -5.43 -1.15 2.39
CA GLY A 96 -6.88 -1.24 2.61
C GLY A 96 -7.33 -0.52 3.87
N VAL A 97 -6.72 0.63 4.16
CA VAL A 97 -7.10 1.51 5.28
C VAL A 97 -7.64 2.83 4.75
N ASP A 98 -8.55 3.44 5.51
CA ASP A 98 -9.06 4.78 5.26
C ASP A 98 -8.27 5.82 6.08
N CYS A 99 -8.43 7.09 5.73
CA CYS A 99 -7.75 8.18 6.43
C CYS A 99 -8.09 8.20 7.94
N GLU A 100 -9.32 7.85 8.31
CA GLU A 100 -9.79 7.84 9.71
C GLU A 100 -9.28 6.64 10.53
N ASP A 101 -8.84 5.57 9.86
CA ASP A 101 -8.21 4.43 10.55
C ASP A 101 -6.89 4.84 11.20
N CYS A 102 -6.19 5.81 10.61
CA CYS A 102 -4.90 6.29 11.09
C CYS A 102 -4.97 7.68 11.74
N HIS A 103 -5.86 8.57 11.30
CA HIS A 103 -5.91 9.97 11.76
C HIS A 103 -7.09 10.25 12.69
N GLU A 104 -6.81 10.97 13.78
CA GLU A 104 -7.81 11.49 14.74
C GLU A 104 -7.94 13.03 14.66
N GLY A 105 -7.63 13.59 13.48
CA GLY A 105 -7.61 15.03 13.23
C GLY A 105 -6.20 15.59 13.05
N ARG A 106 -6.04 16.89 13.32
CA ARG A 106 -4.82 17.64 12.97
C ARG A 106 -3.60 17.12 13.73
N GLY A 107 -2.75 16.38 13.01
CA GLY A 107 -1.48 15.85 13.54
C GLY A 107 -1.67 14.80 14.64
N GLN A 108 -2.89 14.29 14.85
CA GLN A 108 -3.19 13.26 15.83
C GLN A 108 -3.40 11.93 15.10
N PHE A 109 -2.88 10.88 15.70
CA PHE A 109 -2.95 9.53 15.15
C PHE A 109 -3.69 8.60 16.10
N THR A 110 -4.46 7.67 15.54
CA THR A 110 -4.98 6.50 16.26
C THR A 110 -3.82 5.61 16.73
N ALA A 111 -4.11 4.53 17.46
CA ALA A 111 -3.10 3.52 17.77
C ALA A 111 -2.47 2.92 16.49
N LEU A 112 -3.29 2.63 15.49
CA LEU A 112 -2.83 2.15 14.19
C LEU A 112 -1.98 3.21 13.46
N GLY A 113 -2.42 4.47 13.47
CA GLY A 113 -1.66 5.56 12.85
C GLY A 113 -0.27 5.76 13.48
N ARG A 114 -0.16 5.64 14.81
CA ARG A 114 1.14 5.69 15.51
C ARG A 114 2.03 4.53 15.11
N GLN A 115 1.48 3.31 15.09
CA GLN A 115 2.20 2.12 14.67
C GLN A 115 2.68 2.25 13.21
N SER A 116 1.80 2.68 12.31
CA SER A 116 2.13 2.92 10.89
C SER A 116 3.20 4.01 10.74
N SER A 117 3.13 5.09 11.52
CA SER A 117 4.16 6.14 11.53
C SER A 117 5.54 5.63 11.97
N ASP A 118 5.60 4.75 12.98
CA ASP A 118 6.85 4.11 13.38
C ASP A 118 7.42 3.24 12.26
N TRP A 119 6.58 2.40 11.63
CA TRP A 119 6.99 1.56 10.50
C TRP A 119 7.40 2.37 9.28
N TRP A 120 6.79 3.53 9.05
CA TRP A 120 7.17 4.44 7.98
C TRP A 120 8.60 4.96 8.16
N ARG A 121 9.06 5.19 9.41
CA ARG A 121 10.47 5.54 9.67
C ARG A 121 11.40 4.41 9.25
N VAL A 122 11.05 3.15 9.54
CA VAL A 122 11.82 1.98 9.13
C VAL A 122 11.89 1.87 7.62
N SER A 123 10.74 1.97 6.95
CA SER A 123 10.64 1.97 5.49
C SER A 123 11.55 3.04 4.89
N ARG A 124 11.56 4.25 5.47
CA ARG A 124 12.44 5.34 5.03
C ARG A 124 13.92 5.04 5.29
N ASP A 125 14.27 4.61 6.49
CA ASP A 125 15.66 4.44 6.93
C ASP A 125 16.32 3.23 6.25
N GLU A 126 15.57 2.15 6.02
CA GLU A 126 16.01 0.95 5.31
C GLU A 126 15.74 0.99 3.80
N LYS A 127 15.08 2.04 3.30
CA LYS A 127 14.66 2.20 1.89
C LYS A 127 13.81 1.03 1.37
N LEU A 128 12.85 0.59 2.18
CA LEU A 128 11.98 -0.55 1.90
C LEU A 128 10.55 -0.12 1.61
N GLY A 129 9.87 -0.86 0.73
CA GLY A 129 8.41 -0.81 0.62
C GLY A 129 7.70 -1.33 1.87
N CYS A 130 6.49 -0.85 2.11
CA CYS A 130 5.64 -1.37 3.18
C CYS A 130 5.41 -2.88 3.02
N GLU A 131 5.37 -3.36 1.78
CA GLU A 131 5.20 -4.76 1.39
C GLU A 131 6.38 -5.66 1.81
N ALA A 132 7.55 -5.08 2.09
CA ALA A 132 8.67 -5.83 2.63
C ALA A 132 8.36 -6.36 4.05
N CYS A 133 7.50 -5.65 4.79
CA CYS A 133 7.17 -5.97 6.19
C CYS A 133 5.71 -6.38 6.38
N HIS A 134 4.79 -5.91 5.54
CA HIS A 134 3.35 -6.11 5.70
C HIS A 134 2.75 -6.79 4.47
N THR A 135 1.79 -7.69 4.70
CA THR A 135 0.97 -8.22 3.61
C THR A 135 -0.01 -7.13 3.13
N PRO A 136 -0.08 -6.83 1.82
CA PRO A 136 -1.03 -5.86 1.28
C PRO A 136 -2.49 -6.19 1.64
N LYS A 137 -3.36 -5.18 1.71
CA LYS A 137 -4.80 -5.32 1.98
C LYS A 137 -5.17 -5.99 3.31
N THR A 138 -4.23 -6.10 4.25
CA THR A 138 -4.48 -6.69 5.58
C THR A 138 -4.59 -5.64 6.70
N ARG A 139 -4.74 -4.36 6.35
CA ARG A 139 -4.82 -3.25 7.32
C ARG A 139 -3.64 -3.22 8.30
N PHE A 140 -2.45 -3.58 7.81
CA PHE A 140 -1.21 -3.74 8.58
C PHE A 140 -1.22 -4.83 9.66
N VAL A 141 -2.25 -5.68 9.72
CA VAL A 141 -2.37 -6.73 10.73
C VAL A 141 -1.41 -7.89 10.43
N GLU A 142 -1.29 -8.27 9.16
CA GLU A 142 -0.43 -9.40 8.78
C GLU A 142 0.96 -8.91 8.39
N LEU A 143 1.97 -9.49 9.05
CA LEU A 143 3.38 -9.25 8.77
C LEU A 143 3.95 -10.36 7.90
N THR A 144 4.91 -10.01 7.03
CA THR A 144 5.77 -10.98 6.35
C THR A 144 6.74 -11.64 7.34
N GLU A 145 7.49 -12.66 6.90
CA GLU A 145 8.56 -13.23 7.73
C GLU A 145 9.56 -12.17 8.20
N ARG A 146 9.97 -11.28 7.28
CA ARG A 146 10.83 -10.13 7.60
C ARG A 146 10.17 -9.21 8.61
N GLY A 147 8.90 -8.84 8.41
CA GLY A 147 8.17 -7.96 9.32
C GLY A 147 8.10 -8.52 10.75
N ARG A 148 7.83 -9.82 10.88
CA ARG A 148 7.85 -10.51 12.18
C ARG A 148 9.24 -10.54 12.82
N ALA A 149 10.28 -10.83 12.04
CA ALA A 149 11.65 -10.82 12.52
C ALA A 149 12.05 -9.43 13.04
N TRP A 150 11.68 -8.37 12.32
CA TRP A 150 11.91 -6.99 12.73
C TRP A 150 11.13 -6.64 14.00
N GLN A 151 9.85 -6.99 14.08
CA GLN A 151 9.03 -6.71 15.26
C GLN A 151 9.61 -7.37 16.52
N LYS A 152 10.16 -8.59 16.40
CA LYS A 152 10.83 -9.30 17.49
C LYS A 152 12.17 -8.65 17.90
N ALA A 153 12.91 -8.11 16.93
CA ALA A 153 14.21 -7.47 17.17
C ALA A 153 14.11 -6.01 17.63
N ARG A 154 12.92 -5.40 17.52
CA ARG A 154 12.72 -3.98 17.83
C ARG A 154 13.00 -3.70 19.31
N PRO A 155 13.86 -2.73 19.64
CA PRO A 155 13.98 -2.24 21.01
C PRO A 155 12.61 -1.79 21.49
N GLN A 156 12.11 -2.36 22.59
CA GLN A 156 10.89 -1.84 23.19
C GLN A 156 11.16 -0.38 23.60
N PRO A 157 10.24 0.56 23.33
CA PRO A 157 10.39 1.90 23.89
C PRO A 157 10.54 1.73 25.40
N ALA A 158 11.54 2.40 25.98
CA ALA A 158 11.70 2.41 27.43
C ALA A 158 10.34 2.74 28.06
N ALA A 159 9.93 1.95 29.06
CA ALA A 159 8.70 2.24 29.78
C ALA A 159 8.72 3.71 30.22
N PRO A 160 7.61 4.45 30.07
CA PRO A 160 7.58 5.84 30.50
C PRO A 160 7.98 5.89 31.98
N ASN A 161 9.03 6.64 32.30
CA ASN A 161 9.48 6.85 33.67
C ASN A 161 8.30 7.44 34.46
N GLY A 162 7.65 6.63 35.31
CA GLY A 162 6.54 7.07 36.17
C GLY A 162 5.17 6.41 35.95
N ALA A 163 5.11 5.14 35.53
CA ALA A 163 3.93 4.34 35.88
C ALA A 163 3.98 4.00 37.39
N PRO A 164 2.93 4.27 38.18
CA PRO A 164 2.90 4.03 39.62
C PRO A 164 2.99 2.54 39.98
#